data_AF-A0A8X6GA22-F1
#
_entry.id   AF-A0A8X6GA22-F1
#
_cell.length_a   1.000
_cell.length_b   1.000
_cell.length_c   1.000
_cell.angle_alpha   90.00
_cell.angle_beta   90.00
_cell.angle_gamma   90.00
#
_symmetry.space_group_name_H-M   'P 1'
#
loop_
_entity.id
_entity.type
_entity.pdbx_description
1 polymer ?
#
loop_
_entity_poly.entity_id
_entity_poly.type
_entity_poly.pdbx_seq_one_letter_code
_entity_poly.pdbx_strand_id
1 'polypeptide(L)'
;LFISSIVNDENIAMMIAMGSFYPNLLLSGIIWPVEAMPYYLTKLSYCLPLTLMANTMRSILSRGWTISDNGIWDGYLMALAWIFPVILISSIFFRFKK
;
A
#
# COMPACT_ATOMS: atom_id res chain seq x y z
N LEU A 1 -2.53 -3.74 12.05
CA LEU A 1 -2.76 -5.18 12.30
C LEU A 1 -1.44 -5.92 12.47
N PHE A 2 -0.64 -6.11 11.41
CA PHE A 2 0.64 -6.84 11.49
C PHE A 2 1.64 -6.29 12.53
N ILE A 3 1.81 -4.97 12.61
CA ILE A 3 2.75 -4.35 13.57
C ILE A 3 2.30 -4.62 15.03
N SER A 4 0.99 -4.55 15.29
CA SER A 4 0.41 -4.83 16.61
C SER A 4 0.45 -6.32 16.98
N SER A 5 0.49 -7.24 16.01
CA SER A 5 0.66 -8.67 16.32
C SER A 5 2.08 -9.04 16.76
N ILE A 6 3.09 -8.24 16.36
CA ILE A 6 4.50 -8.51 16.66
C ILE A 6 4.95 -7.81 17.94
N VAL A 7 4.53 -6.56 18.12
CA VAL A 7 5.02 -5.70 19.20
C VAL A 7 3.98 -5.67 20.33
N ASN A 8 4.42 -5.98 21.56
CA ASN A 8 3.54 -5.94 22.74
C ASN A 8 3.33 -4.50 23.27
N ASP A 9 4.28 -3.60 23.00
CA ASP A 9 4.22 -2.19 23.40
C ASP A 9 3.51 -1.31 22.37
N GLU A 10 2.39 -0.71 22.77
CA GLU A 10 1.56 0.13 21.90
C GLU A 10 2.29 1.37 21.38
N ASN A 11 3.10 2.03 22.22
CA ASN A 11 3.88 3.20 21.82
C ASN A 11 4.91 2.88 20.72
N ILE A 12 5.59 1.73 20.84
CA ILE A 12 6.56 1.28 19.84
C ILE A 12 5.84 0.86 18.55
N ALA A 13 4.69 0.20 18.66
CA ALA A 13 3.86 -0.16 17.52
C ALA A 13 3.40 1.08 16.72
N MET A 14 2.98 2.14 17.40
CA MET A 14 2.60 3.39 16.75
C MET A 14 3.78 4.08 16.06
N MET A 15 4.96 4.13 16.71
CA MET A 15 6.17 4.70 16.11
C MET A 15 6.60 3.95 14.84
N ILE A 16 6.58 2.61 14.86
CA ILE A 16 6.92 1.79 13.69
C ILE A 16 5.89 1.99 12.57
N ALA A 17 4.60 2.10 12.91
CA ALA A 17 3.54 2.35 11.94
C ALA A 17 3.72 3.71 11.25
N MET A 18 3.97 4.77 12.02
CA MET A 18 4.26 6.09 11.47
C MET A 18 5.55 6.07 10.62
N GLY A 19 6.62 5.47 11.14
CA GLY A 19 7.89 5.35 10.42
C GLY A 19 7.79 4.60 9.09
N SER A 20 6.92 3.59 9.01
CA SER A 20 6.66 2.86 7.76
C SER A 20 5.73 3.61 6.80
N PHE A 21 4.85 4.45 7.33
CA PHE A 21 3.89 5.21 6.52
C PHE A 21 4.57 6.32 5.71
N TYR A 22 5.53 7.05 6.29
CA TYR A 22 6.18 8.18 5.60
C TYR A 22 6.92 7.79 4.31
N PRO A 23 7.77 6.73 4.27
CA PRO A 23 8.40 6.28 3.03
C PRO A 23 7.38 5.79 2.00
N ASN A 24 6.34 5.08 2.44
CA ASN A 24 5.25 4.64 1.56
C ASN A 24 4.57 5.85 0.90
N LEU A 25 4.29 6.90 1.67
CA LEU A 25 3.66 8.13 1.16
C LEU A 25 4.56 8.83 0.14
N LEU A 26 5.86 8.96 0.43
CA LEU A 26 6.82 9.61 -0.48
C LEU A 26 6.99 8.83 -1.80
N LEU A 27 7.02 7.49 -1.72
CA LEU A 27 7.20 6.62 -2.88
C LEU A 27 5.91 6.40 -3.69
N SER A 28 4.74 6.71 -3.13
CA SER A 28 3.43 6.41 -3.72
C SER A 28 3.07 7.17 -5.00
N GLY A 29 3.87 8.13 -5.45
CA GLY A 29 3.48 8.96 -6.59
C GLY A 29 2.46 10.07 -6.25
N ILE A 30 2.13 10.27 -4.97
CA ILE A 30 1.18 11.32 -4.52
C ILE A 30 1.86 12.69 -4.41
N ILE A 31 3.01 12.75 -3.74
CA ILE A 31 3.78 14.01 -3.54
C ILE A 31 4.69 14.29 -4.73
N TRP A 32 5.35 13.25 -5.24
CA TRP A 32 6.30 13.34 -6.36
C TRP A 32 5.87 12.37 -7.46
N PRO A 33 5.81 12.79 -8.74
CA PRO A 33 5.37 11.93 -9.83
C PRO A 33 6.35 10.76 -10.05
N VAL A 34 5.80 9.56 -10.24
CA VAL A 34 6.60 8.31 -10.39
C VAL A 34 7.51 8.39 -11.62
N GLU A 35 7.12 9.15 -12.62
CA GLU A 35 7.83 9.41 -13.88
C GLU A 35 9.12 10.20 -13.68
N ALA A 36 9.21 11.00 -12.60
CA ALA A 36 10.38 11.81 -12.26
C ALA A 36 11.34 11.09 -11.29
N MET A 37 11.09 9.81 -10.97
CA MET A 37 11.93 9.03 -10.06
C MET A 37 13.07 8.31 -10.81
N PRO A 38 14.23 8.08 -10.17
CA PRO A 38 15.29 7.22 -10.68
C PRO A 38 14.81 5.78 -10.87
N TYR A 39 15.38 5.06 -11.85
CA TYR A 39 14.94 3.71 -12.27
C TYR A 39 14.70 2.70 -11.14
N TYR A 40 15.55 2.71 -10.09
CA TYR A 40 15.40 1.81 -8.94
C TYR A 40 14.20 2.16 -8.06
N LEU A 41 13.96 3.45 -7.83
CA LEU A 41 12.87 3.94 -7.00
C LEU A 41 11.53 3.74 -7.71
N THR A 42 11.48 3.95 -9.02
CA THR A 42 10.31 3.66 -9.86
C THR A 42 9.84 2.21 -9.71
N LYS A 43 10.76 1.23 -9.78
CA LYS A 43 10.41 -0.19 -9.59
C LYS A 43 9.87 -0.47 -8.20
N LEU A 44 10.46 0.12 -7.16
CA LEU A 44 9.94 0.00 -5.81
C LEU A 44 8.54 0.60 -5.71
N SER A 45 8.33 1.82 -6.23
CA SER A 45 7.02 2.46 -6.26
C SER A 45 5.96 1.60 -6.94
N TYR A 46 6.25 0.93 -8.04
CA TYR A 46 5.29 -0.01 -8.67
C TYR A 46 5.04 -1.28 -7.85
N CYS A 47 6.00 -1.72 -7.04
CA CYS A 47 5.80 -2.82 -6.08
C CYS A 47 4.94 -2.38 -4.89
N LEU A 48 4.94 -1.09 -4.56
CA LEU A 48 4.09 -0.55 -3.51
C LEU A 48 2.63 -0.49 -4.00
N PRO A 49 1.68 -1.01 -3.22
CA PRO A 49 0.28 -1.06 -3.62
C PRO A 49 -0.35 0.34 -3.67
N LEU A 50 0.24 1.29 -2.94
CA LEU A 50 -0.24 2.66 -2.82
C LEU A 50 -0.15 3.43 -4.14
N THR A 51 0.84 3.12 -4.98
CA THR A 51 1.10 3.82 -6.25
C THR A 51 0.04 3.50 -7.31
N LEU A 52 -0.26 2.21 -7.49
CA LEU A 52 -1.29 1.76 -8.43
C LEU A 52 -2.70 2.21 -7.98
N MET A 53 -2.96 2.19 -6.66
CA MET A 53 -4.20 2.72 -6.09
C MET A 53 -4.35 4.23 -6.34
N ALA A 54 -3.29 5.03 -6.08
CA ALA A 54 -3.33 6.48 -6.29
C ALA A 54 -3.53 6.84 -7.76
N ASN A 55 -2.87 6.14 -8.69
CA ASN A 55 -3.06 6.34 -10.13
C ASN A 55 -4.47 5.99 -10.59
N THR A 56 -5.04 4.91 -10.06
CA THR A 56 -6.42 4.50 -10.34
C THR A 56 -7.41 5.56 -9.85
N MET A 57 -7.24 6.03 -8.61
CA MET A 57 -8.09 7.07 -8.02
C MET A 57 -8.00 8.38 -8.80
N ARG A 58 -6.80 8.77 -9.23
CA ARG A 58 -6.60 9.96 -10.09
C ARG A 58 -7.30 9.80 -11.44
N SER A 59 -7.28 8.61 -12.03
CA SER A 59 -7.94 8.34 -13.31
C SER A 59 -9.47 8.41 -13.18
N ILE A 60 -10.03 7.89 -12.10
CA ILE A 60 -11.48 8.01 -11.79
C ILE A 60 -11.87 9.48 -11.61
N LEU A 61 -11.13 10.24 -10.81
CA LEU A 61 -11.44 11.64 -10.51
C LEU A 61 -11.27 12.57 -11.71
N SER A 62 -10.25 12.36 -12.54
CA SER A 62 -9.93 13.25 -13.67
C SER A 62 -10.70 12.91 -14.94
N ARG A 63 -10.95 11.62 -15.21
CA ARG A 63 -11.57 11.15 -16.47
C ARG A 63 -12.99 10.63 -16.29
N GLY A 64 -13.47 10.48 -15.06
CA GLY A 64 -14.79 9.88 -14.78
C GLY A 64 -14.86 8.40 -15.15
N TRP A 65 -13.71 7.72 -15.22
CA TRP A 65 -13.66 6.30 -15.58
C TRP A 65 -14.46 5.46 -14.58
N THR A 66 -15.24 4.52 -15.12
CA THR A 66 -16.10 3.62 -14.34
C THR A 66 -15.41 2.25 -14.21
N ILE A 67 -15.86 1.39 -13.29
CA ILE A 67 -15.29 0.05 -13.00
C ILE A 67 -15.16 -0.85 -14.26
N SER A 68 -15.84 -0.54 -15.37
CA SER A 68 -15.66 -1.22 -16.67
C SER A 68 -14.38 -0.86 -17.43
N ASP A 69 -13.69 0.22 -17.08
CA ASP A 69 -12.45 0.61 -17.77
C ASP A 69 -11.26 -0.21 -17.27
N ASN A 70 -10.50 -0.76 -18.22
CA ASN A 70 -9.43 -1.73 -17.98
C ASN A 70 -8.32 -1.22 -17.05
N GLY A 71 -8.12 0.10 -16.96
CA GLY A 71 -7.09 0.71 -16.11
C GLY A 71 -7.44 0.79 -14.62
N ILE A 72 -8.69 0.54 -14.22
CA ILE A 72 -9.11 0.59 -12.80
C ILE A 72 -8.86 -0.74 -12.08
N TRP A 73 -8.88 -1.84 -12.84
CA TRP A 73 -8.66 -3.17 -12.29
C TRP A 73 -7.28 -3.34 -11.67
N ASP A 74 -6.26 -2.66 -12.21
CA ASP A 74 -4.89 -2.74 -11.70
C ASP A 74 -4.79 -2.24 -10.24
N GLY A 75 -5.42 -1.11 -9.91
CA GLY A 75 -5.47 -0.60 -8.54
C GLY A 75 -6.24 -1.52 -7.59
N TYR A 76 -7.35 -2.08 -8.07
CA TYR A 76 -8.20 -2.98 -7.29
C TYR A 76 -7.52 -4.31 -6.99
N LEU A 77 -6.93 -4.94 -8.00
CA LEU A 77 -6.19 -6.20 -7.86
C LEU A 77 -4.99 -6.03 -6.94
N MET A 78 -4.27 -4.91 -7.08
CA MET A 78 -3.12 -4.61 -6.21
C MET A 78 -3.55 -4.39 -4.76
N ALA A 79 -4.69 -3.72 -4.52
CA ALA A 79 -5.24 -3.56 -3.17
C ALA A 79 -5.59 -4.90 -2.54
N LEU A 80 -6.28 -5.79 -3.28
CA LEU A 80 -6.61 -7.12 -2.80
C LEU A 80 -5.33 -7.94 -2.54
N ALA A 81 -4.38 -7.92 -3.46
CA ALA A 81 -3.10 -8.61 -3.33
C ALA A 81 -2.30 -8.15 -2.10
N TRP A 82 -2.51 -6.93 -1.60
CA TRP A 82 -1.84 -6.46 -0.39
C TRP A 82 -2.64 -6.71 0.90
N ILE A 83 -3.97 -6.54 0.85
CA ILE A 83 -4.85 -6.73 2.00
C ILE A 83 -4.89 -8.20 2.43
N PHE A 84 -5.06 -9.13 1.49
CA PHE A 84 -5.21 -10.56 1.79
C PHE A 84 -4.00 -11.14 2.54
N PRO A 85 -2.74 -10.98 2.07
CA PRO A 85 -1.58 -11.51 2.78
C PRO A 85 -1.38 -10.87 4.16
N VAL A 86 -1.58 -9.55 4.28
CA VAL A 86 -1.40 -8.85 5.56
C VAL A 86 -2.37 -9.37 6.61
N ILE A 87 -3.64 -9.61 6.24
CA ILE A 87 -4.63 -10.19 7.13
C ILE A 87 -4.28 -11.65 7.44
N LEU A 88 -3.94 -12.45 6.42
CA LEU A 88 -3.62 -13.87 6.59
C LEU A 88 -2.43 -14.07 7.54
N ILE A 89 -1.35 -13.32 7.34
CA ILE A 89 -0.16 -13.34 8.19
C ILE A 89 -0.51 -12.90 9.62
N SER A 90 -1.30 -11.84 9.76
CA SER A 90 -1.75 -11.38 11.09
C SER A 90 -2.59 -12.43 11.81
N SER A 91 -3.49 -13.12 11.11
CA SER A 91 -4.32 -14.18 11.68
C SER A 91 -3.49 -15.41 12.07
N ILE A 92 -2.48 -15.77 11.27
CA ILE A 92 -1.56 -16.87 11.57
C ILE A 92 -0.75 -16.55 12.83
N PHE A 93 -0.15 -15.36 12.93
CA PHE A 93 0.60 -14.94 14.12
C PHE A 93 -0.25 -14.95 15.39
N PHE A 94 -1.52 -14.53 15.29
CA PHE A 94 -2.44 -14.57 16.42
C PHE A 94 -2.78 -16.01 16.86
N ARG A 95 -2.82 -16.97 15.93
CA ARG A 95 -3.01 -18.39 16.26
C ARG A 95 -1.78 -19.04 16.88
N PHE A 96 -0.57 -18.61 16.52
CA PHE A 96 0.69 -19.13 17.09
C PHE A 96 1.03 -18.58 18.48
N LYS A 97 0.45 -17.43 18.87
CA LYS A 97 0.57 -16.87 20.23
C LYS A 97 -0.46 -17.43 21.23
N LYS A 98 -1.20 -18.48 20.85
CA LYS A 98 -2.12 -19.22 21.72
C LYS A 98 -1.44 -20.49 22.21
#